data_AF-A0A6L9KFD3-F1
#
_entry.id   AF-A0A6L9KFD3-F1
#
_cell.length_a   1.000
_cell.length_b   1.000
_cell.length_c   1.000
_cell.angle_alpha   90.00
_cell.angle_beta   90.00
_cell.angle_gamma   90.00
#
_symmetry.space_group_name_H-M   'P 1'
#
loop_
_entity.id
_entity.type
_entity.pdbx_description
1 polymer ?
#
loop_
_entity_poly.entity_id
_entity_poly.type
_entity_poly.pdbx_seq_one_letter_code
_entity_poly.pdbx_strand_id
1 'polypeptide(L)'
;MSIPQNFSESNINSFLPAILRENKSGWIIEYYCKNPLNHTLTRKQIKLQRIVKRYKSVKDARHHINRIVVALNAKLSGGWKSVFNSGNAHLYEKFAIVTELFLTEKRKENRENTIRSYASSCYNTLFQLIRVE
;
A
#
# COMPACT_ATOMS: atom_id res chain seq x y z
N MET A 1 -13.03 -39.65 15.12
CA MET A 1 -11.83 -38.94 15.62
C MET A 1 -11.34 -38.04 14.51
N SER A 2 -11.52 -36.73 14.67
CA SER A 2 -11.20 -35.70 13.67
C SER A 2 -9.71 -35.35 13.71
N ILE A 3 -9.08 -35.42 12.55
CA ILE A 3 -7.67 -35.04 12.31
C ILE A 3 -7.53 -33.52 12.57
N PRO A 4 -6.52 -33.06 13.33
CA PRO A 4 -6.29 -31.63 13.51
C PRO A 4 -5.83 -31.02 12.18
N GLN A 5 -6.62 -30.10 11.63
CA GLN A 5 -6.18 -29.24 10.54
C GLN A 5 -5.08 -28.33 11.06
N ASN A 6 -3.83 -28.65 10.71
CA ASN A 6 -2.71 -27.72 10.76
C ASN A 6 -3.04 -26.55 9.84
N PHE A 7 -3.58 -25.47 10.42
CA PHE A 7 -3.78 -24.21 9.72
C PHE A 7 -2.39 -23.60 9.48
N SER A 8 -1.81 -23.89 8.32
CA SER A 8 -0.65 -23.15 7.83
C SER A 8 -1.03 -21.68 7.71
N GLU A 9 -0.40 -20.80 8.48
CA GLU A 9 -0.51 -19.33 8.42
C GLU A 9 0.04 -18.72 7.11
N SER A 10 -0.19 -19.38 5.97
CA SER A 10 0.29 -18.95 4.67
C SER A 10 -0.85 -18.29 3.90
N ASN A 11 -0.91 -16.95 3.93
CA ASN A 11 -1.61 -16.08 2.98
C ASN A 11 -3.16 -16.16 2.92
N ILE A 12 -3.87 -15.71 3.97
CA ILE A 12 -5.33 -15.53 3.87
C ILE A 12 -5.73 -14.12 4.37
N ASN A 13 -5.81 -13.19 3.42
CA ASN A 13 -6.42 -11.85 3.46
C ASN A 13 -5.79 -10.77 4.36
N SER A 14 -4.79 -10.07 3.83
CA SER A 14 -4.31 -8.77 4.34
C SER A 14 -5.29 -7.60 4.11
N PHE A 15 -6.46 -7.83 3.49
CA PHE A 15 -7.44 -6.79 3.18
C PHE A 15 -8.87 -7.34 3.16
N LEU A 16 -9.85 -6.49 3.45
CA LEU A 16 -11.26 -6.73 3.14
C LEU A 16 -11.61 -6.01 1.83
N PRO A 17 -12.33 -6.66 0.91
CA PRO A 17 -12.64 -6.08 -0.39
C PRO A 17 -13.45 -4.80 -0.24
N ALA A 18 -13.27 -3.91 -1.22
CA ALA A 18 -14.05 -2.70 -1.38
C ALA A 18 -15.50 -3.03 -1.73
N ILE A 19 -16.42 -2.43 -0.97
CA ILE A 19 -17.86 -2.56 -1.13
C ILE A 19 -18.47 -1.16 -1.28
N LEU A 20 -19.39 -1.03 -2.23
CA LEU A 20 -20.21 0.17 -2.37
C LEU A 20 -21.32 0.15 -1.32
N ARG A 21 -21.39 1.20 -0.50
CA ARG A 21 -22.51 1.47 0.41
C ARG A 21 -23.27 2.71 -0.05
N GLU A 22 -24.54 2.49 -0.36
CA GLU A 22 -25.49 3.53 -0.74
C GLU A 22 -26.29 3.92 0.51
N ASN A 23 -25.93 5.03 1.14
CA ASN A 23 -26.68 5.57 2.27
C ASN A 23 -27.50 6.80 1.83
N LYS A 24 -28.56 7.13 2.59
CA LYS A 24 -29.34 8.38 2.39
C LYS A 24 -28.46 9.63 2.44
N SER A 25 -27.38 9.60 3.24
CA SER A 25 -26.42 10.70 3.40
C SER A 25 -25.36 10.77 2.28
N GLY A 26 -25.35 9.82 1.34
CA GLY A 26 -24.43 9.79 0.21
C GLY A 26 -23.78 8.42 0.00
N TRP A 27 -23.13 8.29 -1.15
CA TRP A 27 -22.51 7.04 -1.60
C TRP A 27 -21.06 6.99 -1.15
N ILE A 28 -20.65 5.84 -0.60
CA ILE A 28 -19.32 5.64 -0.04
C ILE A 28 -18.79 4.28 -0.48
N ILE A 29 -17.51 4.22 -0.89
CA ILE A 29 -16.79 2.94 -0.99
C ILE A 29 -16.04 2.72 0.31
N GLU A 30 -16.28 1.58 0.94
CA GLU A 30 -15.62 1.17 2.18
C GLU A 30 -14.74 -0.05 1.92
N TYR A 31 -13.51 -0.01 2.41
CA TYR A 31 -12.58 -1.14 2.38
C TYR A 31 -11.69 -1.13 3.62
N TYR A 32 -11.07 -2.27 3.93
CA TYR A 32 -10.10 -2.35 5.03
C TYR A 32 -8.75 -2.83 4.52
N CYS A 33 -7.69 -2.15 4.97
CA CYS A 33 -6.32 -2.52 4.67
C CYS A 33 -5.54 -2.75 5.96
N LYS A 34 -4.72 -3.80 6.00
CA LYS A 34 -3.77 -4.02 7.10
C LYS A 34 -2.71 -2.91 7.10
N ASN A 35 -2.59 -2.21 8.21
CA ASN A 35 -1.49 -1.28 8.43
C ASN A 35 -0.20 -2.10 8.64
N PRO A 36 0.89 -1.85 7.88
CA PRO A 36 2.15 -2.54 8.10
C PRO A 36 2.76 -2.25 9.47
N LEU A 37 2.52 -1.07 10.04
CA LEU A 37 3.14 -0.61 11.29
C LEU A 37 2.48 -1.24 12.53
N ASN A 38 1.14 -1.30 12.55
CA ASN A 38 0.40 -1.70 13.75
C ASN A 38 -0.24 -3.08 13.60
N HIS A 39 -0.06 -3.72 12.43
CA HIS A 39 -0.72 -4.97 12.01
C HIS A 39 -2.25 -5.01 12.12
N THR A 40 -2.90 -3.88 12.40
CA THR A 40 -4.36 -3.75 12.52
C THR A 40 -5.01 -3.42 11.18
N LEU A 41 -6.25 -3.86 10.99
CA LEU A 41 -7.07 -3.49 9.84
C LEU A 41 -7.60 -2.07 10.02
N THR A 42 -7.19 -1.17 9.13
CA THR A 42 -7.68 0.22 9.13
C THR A 42 -8.81 0.37 8.12
N ARG A 43 -9.93 0.94 8.58
CA ARG A 43 -11.07 1.27 7.71
C ARG A 43 -10.73 2.48 6.86
N LYS A 44 -10.97 2.38 5.55
CA LYS A 44 -10.87 3.49 4.61
C LYS A 44 -12.22 3.71 3.93
N GLN A 45 -12.59 4.98 3.83
CA GLN A 45 -13.84 5.42 3.23
C GLN A 45 -13.57 6.45 2.14
N ILE A 46 -14.10 6.21 0.94
CA ILE A 46 -14.04 7.16 -0.18
C ILE A 46 -15.44 7.70 -0.43
N LYS A 47 -15.63 9.01 -0.21
CA LYS A 47 -16.90 9.70 -0.49
C LYS A 47 -17.05 9.93 -1.98
N LEU A 48 -18.15 9.46 -2.56
CA LEU A 48 -18.41 9.52 -4.00
C LEU A 48 -19.40 10.62 -4.41
N GLN A 49 -19.80 11.49 -3.48
CA GLN A 49 -20.82 12.53 -3.71
C GLN A 49 -20.53 13.40 -4.94
N ARG A 50 -19.25 13.78 -5.16
CA ARG A 50 -18.84 14.56 -6.33
C ARG A 50 -18.98 13.80 -7.65
N ILE A 51 -18.73 12.49 -7.64
CA ILE A 51 -18.82 11.65 -8.84
C ILE A 51 -20.29 11.44 -9.18
N VAL A 52 -21.11 11.05 -8.20
CA VAL A 52 -22.55 10.83 -8.40
C VAL A 52 -23.24 12.08 -8.96
N LYS A 53 -22.91 13.27 -8.44
CA LYS A 53 -23.46 14.55 -8.93
C LYS A 53 -23.12 14.88 -10.38
N ARG A 54 -22.06 14.30 -10.97
CA ARG A 54 -21.67 14.57 -12.36
C ARG A 54 -22.50 13.79 -13.37
N TYR A 55 -23.12 12.69 -12.95
CA TYR A 55 -23.92 11.86 -13.83
C TYR A 55 -25.40 12.28 -13.77
N LYS A 56 -26.05 12.30 -14.94
CA LYS A 56 -27.48 12.58 -15.05
C LYS A 56 -28.34 11.39 -14.58
N SER A 57 -27.82 10.18 -14.72
CA SER A 57 -28.50 8.93 -14.37
C SER A 57 -27.78 8.20 -13.24
N VAL A 58 -28.55 7.74 -12.26
CA VAL A 58 -28.06 6.93 -11.13
C VAL A 58 -27.50 5.59 -11.60
N LYS A 59 -28.07 5.01 -12.67
CA LYS A 59 -27.63 3.74 -13.25
C LYS A 59 -26.21 3.85 -13.83
N ASP A 60 -25.93 4.95 -14.52
CA ASP A 60 -24.61 5.21 -15.12
C ASP A 60 -23.57 5.49 -14.03
N ALA A 61 -23.96 6.25 -13.00
CA ALA A 61 -23.11 6.47 -11.82
C ALA A 61 -22.75 5.13 -11.17
N ARG A 62 -23.72 4.24 -10.95
CA ARG A 62 -23.51 2.92 -10.35
C ARG A 62 -22.60 2.04 -11.21
N HIS A 63 -22.80 2.03 -12.53
CA HIS A 63 -21.94 1.27 -13.44
C HIS A 63 -20.49 1.75 -13.37
N HIS A 64 -20.27 3.07 -13.42
CA HIS A 64 -18.93 3.66 -13.29
C HIS A 64 -18.29 3.34 -11.93
N ILE A 65 -19.06 3.44 -10.85
CA ILE A 65 -18.58 3.16 -9.49
C ILE A 65 -18.22 1.69 -9.32
N ASN A 66 -18.99 0.77 -9.89
CA ASN A 66 -18.64 -0.65 -9.88
C ASN A 66 -17.30 -0.92 -10.58
N ARG A 67 -16.99 -0.22 -11.68
CA ARG A 67 -15.66 -0.32 -12.33
C ARG A 67 -14.55 0.17 -11.39
N ILE A 68 -14.78 1.23 -10.64
CA ILE A 68 -13.83 1.72 -9.62
C ILE A 68 -13.63 0.68 -8.51
N VAL A 69 -14.71 0.06 -8.01
CA VAL A 69 -14.64 -0.99 -6.98
C VAL A 69 -13.84 -2.19 -7.46
N VAL A 70 -14.08 -2.68 -8.68
CA VAL A 70 -13.33 -3.78 -9.27
C VAL A 70 -11.84 -3.42 -9.41
N ALA A 71 -11.53 -2.22 -9.89
CA ALA A 71 -10.15 -1.75 -10.00
C ALA A 71 -9.46 -1.62 -8.62
N LEU A 72 -10.18 -1.16 -7.60
CA LEU A 72 -9.68 -1.11 -6.22
C LEU A 72 -9.40 -2.52 -5.69
N ASN A 73 -10.30 -3.47 -5.89
CA ASN A 73 -10.11 -4.84 -5.45
C ASN A 73 -8.93 -5.51 -6.13
N ALA A 74 -8.73 -5.28 -7.44
CA ALA A 74 -7.56 -5.76 -8.17
C ALA A 74 -6.25 -5.17 -7.62
N LYS A 75 -6.25 -3.89 -7.21
CA LYS A 75 -5.09 -3.26 -6.57
C LYS A 75 -4.84 -3.84 -5.18
N LEU A 76 -5.89 -4.01 -4.38
CA LEU A 76 -5.79 -4.58 -3.04
C LEU A 76 -5.29 -6.03 -3.07
N SER A 77 -5.75 -6.84 -4.03
CA SER A 77 -5.23 -8.20 -4.25
C SER A 77 -3.77 -8.22 -4.69
N GLY A 78 -3.33 -7.20 -5.43
CA GLY A 78 -1.92 -6.98 -5.77
C GLY A 78 -1.05 -6.44 -4.62
N GLY A 79 -1.59 -6.31 -3.40
CA GLY A 79 -0.84 -5.86 -2.22
C GLY A 79 -0.77 -4.34 -2.05
N TRP A 80 -1.63 -3.58 -2.73
CA TRP A 80 -1.69 -2.12 -2.58
C TRP A 80 -2.11 -1.71 -1.15
N LYS A 81 -1.33 -0.83 -0.50
CA LYS A 81 -1.59 -0.34 0.86
C LYS A 81 -1.91 1.16 0.85
N SER A 82 -3.15 1.53 1.17
CA SER A 82 -3.63 2.93 1.18
C SER A 82 -2.96 3.83 2.24
N VAL A 83 -2.16 3.28 3.17
CA VAL A 83 -1.61 4.01 4.32
C VAL A 83 -0.65 5.13 3.89
N PHE A 84 0.07 4.97 2.78
CA PHE A 84 1.07 5.93 2.29
C PHE A 84 0.50 7.04 1.39
N ASN A 85 -0.83 7.18 1.29
CA ASN A 85 -1.44 8.02 0.26
C ASN A 85 -1.74 9.47 0.70
N SER A 86 -0.80 10.13 1.40
CA SER A 86 -0.84 11.58 1.63
C SER A 86 0.02 12.38 0.65
N GLY A 87 0.83 11.73 -0.19
CA GLY A 87 1.59 12.38 -1.25
C GLY A 87 2.49 11.38 -1.95
N ASN A 88 2.01 10.78 -3.05
CA ASN A 88 2.76 9.92 -3.95
C ASN A 88 3.45 8.71 -3.28
N ALA A 89 2.75 7.57 -3.20
CA ALA A 89 3.35 6.29 -2.81
C ALA A 89 4.58 5.91 -3.68
N HIS A 90 4.70 6.44 -4.89
CA HIS A 90 5.87 6.30 -5.76
C HIS A 90 7.13 7.05 -5.28
N LEU A 91 7.02 7.96 -4.30
CA LEU A 91 8.18 8.66 -3.71
C LEU A 91 8.86 7.86 -2.60
N TYR A 92 8.23 6.77 -2.15
CA TYR A 92 8.74 5.95 -1.05
C TYR A 92 9.22 4.62 -1.62
N GLU A 93 10.54 4.48 -1.73
CA GLU A 93 11.20 3.24 -2.10
C GLU A 93 11.92 2.66 -0.89
N LYS A 94 12.20 1.35 -0.88
CA LYS A 94 12.92 0.72 0.24
C LYS A 94 14.30 1.35 0.39
N PHE A 95 14.69 1.69 1.62
CA PHE A 95 15.99 2.29 1.91
C PHE A 95 17.17 1.46 1.37
N ALA A 96 17.07 0.13 1.41
CA ALA A 96 18.06 -0.78 0.83
C ALA A 96 18.26 -0.54 -0.69
N ILE A 97 17.17 -0.44 -1.44
CA ILE A 97 17.19 -0.22 -2.91
C ILE A 97 17.76 1.17 -3.22
N VAL A 98 17.33 2.20 -2.48
CA VAL A 98 17.83 3.57 -2.65
C VAL A 98 19.33 3.66 -2.36
N THR A 99 19.80 2.94 -1.34
CA THR A 99 21.22 2.89 -0.97
C THR A 99 22.08 2.30 -2.08
N GLU A 100 21.64 1.19 -2.69
CA GLU A 100 22.36 0.56 -3.80
C GLU A 100 22.44 1.47 -5.03
N LEU A 101 21.33 2.12 -5.39
CA LEU A 101 21.29 3.12 -6.46
C LEU A 101 22.27 4.28 -6.19
N PHE A 102 22.26 4.81 -4.97
CA PHE A 102 23.17 5.88 -4.56
C PHE A 102 24.64 5.47 -4.67
N LEU A 103 25.00 4.27 -4.16
CA LEU A 103 26.36 3.75 -4.24
C LEU A 103 26.81 3.48 -5.68
N THR A 104 25.88 3.07 -6.55
CA THR A 104 26.14 2.83 -7.97
C THR A 104 26.46 4.13 -8.70
N GLU A 105 25.69 5.19 -8.47
CA GLU A 105 25.97 6.50 -9.05
C GLU A 105 27.28 7.08 -8.50
N LYS A 106 27.51 7.00 -7.19
CA LYS A 106 28.75 7.53 -6.58
C LYS A 106 30.00 6.76 -6.96
N ARG A 107 29.87 5.51 -7.41
CA ARG A 107 30.98 4.73 -7.95
C ARG A 107 31.54 5.30 -9.26
N LYS A 108 30.74 6.04 -10.03
CA LYS A 108 31.18 6.67 -11.28
C LYS A 108 32.08 7.89 -11.05
N GLU A 109 31.90 8.58 -9.92
CA GLU A 109 32.56 9.86 -9.62
C GLU A 109 33.73 9.72 -8.63
N ASN A 110 33.66 8.76 -7.71
CA ASN A 110 34.55 8.71 -6.55
C ASN A 110 35.56 7.56 -6.59
N ARG A 111 36.66 7.75 -5.85
CA ARG A 111 37.68 6.73 -5.61
C ARG A 111 37.14 5.61 -4.72
N GLU A 112 37.69 4.42 -4.88
CA GLU A 112 37.22 3.21 -4.21
C GLU A 112 37.19 3.32 -2.67
N ASN A 113 38.20 3.96 -2.08
CA ASN A 113 38.26 4.16 -0.63
C ASN A 113 37.12 5.04 -0.10
N THR A 114 36.72 6.07 -0.86
CA THR A 114 35.59 6.94 -0.49
C THR A 114 34.26 6.19 -0.57
N ILE A 115 34.12 5.31 -1.56
CA ILE A 115 32.92 4.46 -1.74
C ILE A 115 32.80 3.48 -0.58
N ARG A 116 33.91 2.87 -0.12
CA ARG A 116 33.90 1.97 1.05
C ARG A 116 33.41 2.67 2.31
N SER A 117 33.85 3.91 2.54
CA SER A 117 33.37 4.72 3.66
C SER A 117 31.87 5.02 3.57
N TYR A 118 31.38 5.38 2.37
CA TYR A 118 29.95 5.61 2.15
C TYR A 118 29.12 4.34 2.33
N ALA A 119 29.56 3.22 1.78
CA ALA A 119 28.90 1.93 1.94
C ALA A 119 28.81 1.54 3.42
N SER A 120 29.90 1.66 4.17
CA SER A 120 29.94 1.40 5.61
C SER A 120 28.92 2.28 6.37
N SER A 121 28.88 3.58 6.08
CA SER A 121 27.90 4.50 6.68
C SER A 121 26.46 4.08 6.37
N CYS A 122 26.15 3.75 5.12
CA CYS A 122 24.80 3.38 4.72
C CYS A 122 24.35 2.04 5.32
N TYR A 123 25.22 1.02 5.36
CA TYR A 123 24.91 -0.26 5.98
C TYR A 123 24.73 -0.13 7.50
N ASN A 124 25.52 0.71 8.17
CA ASN A 124 25.33 0.99 9.60
C ASN A 124 23.97 1.64 9.87
N THR A 125 23.56 2.63 9.06
CA THR A 125 22.22 3.23 9.18
C THR A 125 21.10 2.23 8.91
N LEU A 126 21.25 1.36 7.91
CA LEU A 126 20.28 0.30 7.64
C LEU A 126 20.15 -0.66 8.84
N PHE A 127 21.28 -1.05 9.44
CA PHE A 127 21.29 -1.92 10.61
C PHE A 127 20.63 -1.28 11.84
N GLN A 128 20.85 0.01 12.06
CA GLN A 128 20.18 0.74 13.14
C GLN A 128 18.67 0.83 12.92
N LEU A 129 18.21 1.07 11.68
CA LEU A 129 16.79 1.10 11.36
C LEU A 129 16.09 -0.24 11.60
N ILE A 130 16.75 -1.36 11.27
CA ILE A 130 16.22 -2.71 11.50
C ILE A 130 16.14 -3.06 13.00
N ARG A 131 17.02 -2.50 13.83
CA ARG A 131 17.04 -2.74 15.29
C ARG A 131 16.03 -1.92 16.09
N VAL A 132 15.47 -0.87 15.48
CA VAL A 132 14.53 0.05 16.14
C VAL A 132 13.07 -0.39 15.92
N GLU A 133 12.82 -1.31 14.99
CA GLU A 133 11.53 -2.01 14.82
C GLU A 133 11.39 -3.21 15.76
#